data_AF-A0A2S7N3I8-F1
#
_entry.id   AF-A0A2S7N3I8-F1
#
_cell.length_a   1.000
_cell.length_b   1.000
_cell.length_c   1.000
_cell.angle_alpha   90.00
_cell.angle_beta   90.00
_cell.angle_gamma   90.00
#
_symmetry.space_group_name_H-M   'P 1'
#
loop_
_entity.id
_entity.type
_entity.pdbx_description
1 polymer ?
#
loop_
_entity_poly.entity_id
_entity_poly.type
_entity_poly.pdbx_seq_one_letter_code
_entity_poly.pdbx_strand_id
1 'polypeptide(L)'
;MTANRSIWIPLLFCAASVVLCAIALINTMYSTPQRFSVTGMIPCLIGAVSFLYINKTAERKTNFLSVMQMMNVLFIIFPFVTLLYFLTVL
;
A
#
# COMPACT_ATOMS: atom_id res chain seq x y z
N MET A 1 -20.75 -6.93 23.09
CA MET A 1 -19.54 -6.09 23.09
C MET A 1 -19.09 -5.89 21.64
N THR A 2 -18.90 -4.63 21.25
CA THR A 2 -18.96 -4.09 19.88
C THR A 2 -17.66 -4.26 19.07
N ALA A 3 -17.55 -5.31 18.26
CA ALA A 3 -16.41 -5.55 17.38
C ALA A 3 -16.50 -4.86 15.99
N ASN A 4 -17.54 -4.06 15.72
CA ASN A 4 -17.92 -3.70 14.34
C ASN A 4 -17.44 -2.31 13.85
N ARG A 5 -16.70 -1.54 14.66
CA ARG A 5 -16.38 -0.13 14.32
C ARG A 5 -15.01 0.13 13.70
N SER A 6 -14.11 -0.85 13.66
CA SER A 6 -12.69 -0.60 13.33
C SER A 6 -12.23 -1.16 11.97
N ILE A 7 -13.10 -1.81 11.18
CA ILE A 7 -12.74 -2.37 9.85
C ILE A 7 -12.68 -1.29 8.76
N TRP A 8 -13.46 -0.21 8.91
CA TRP A 8 -13.53 0.90 7.96
C TRP A 8 -12.19 1.63 7.79
N ILE A 9 -11.39 1.71 8.85
CA ILE A 9 -10.09 2.38 8.83
C ILE A 9 -9.10 1.61 7.94
N PRO A 10 -8.81 0.32 8.18
CA PRO A 10 -8.03 -0.53 7.27
C PRO A 10 -8.51 -0.49 5.83
N LEU A 11 -9.82 -0.54 5.61
CA LEU A 11 -10.42 -0.52 4.28
C LEU A 11 -10.14 0.81 3.56
N LEU A 12 -10.31 1.94 4.25
CA LEU A 12 -10.07 3.26 3.67
C LEU A 12 -8.58 3.47 3.36
N PHE A 13 -7.68 3.04 4.24
CA PHE A 13 -6.25 3.05 3.97
C PHE A 13 -5.89 2.17 2.77
N CYS A 14 -6.44 0.96 2.68
CA CYS A 14 -6.22 0.06 1.54
C CYS A 14 -6.72 0.67 0.23
N ALA A 15 -7.94 1.23 0.21
CA ALA A 15 -8.49 1.89 -0.96
C ALA A 15 -7.64 3.11 -1.40
N ALA A 16 -7.18 3.92 -0.45
CA ALA A 16 -6.27 5.03 -0.73
C ALA A 16 -4.93 4.54 -1.32
N SER A 17 -4.35 3.48 -0.75
CA SER A 17 -3.13 2.85 -1.29
C SER A 17 -3.32 2.32 -2.71
N VAL A 18 -4.47 1.69 -3.03
CA VAL A 18 -4.78 1.22 -4.39
C VAL A 18 -4.80 2.39 -5.38
N VAL A 19 -5.53 3.46 -5.06
CA VAL A 19 -5.65 4.64 -5.93
C VAL A 19 -4.28 5.28 -6.16
N LEU A 20 -3.48 5.45 -5.11
CA LEU A 20 -2.15 6.04 -5.22
C LEU A 20 -1.16 5.12 -5.95
N CYS A 21 -1.24 3.80 -5.76
CA CYS A 21 -0.47 2.83 -6.55
C CYS A 21 -0.84 2.90 -8.03
N ALA A 22 -2.13 3.01 -8.37
CA ALA A 22 -2.57 3.16 -9.75
C ALA A 22 -2.01 4.45 -10.38
N ILE A 23 -2.09 5.58 -9.66
CA ILE A 23 -1.49 6.84 -10.11
C ILE A 23 0.03 6.71 -10.27
N ALA A 24 0.72 6.07 -9.32
CA ALA A 24 2.15 5.84 -9.40
C ALA A 24 2.54 4.94 -10.59
N LEU A 25 1.75 3.91 -10.87
CA LEU A 25 1.95 3.01 -12.01
C LEU A 25 1.72 3.72 -13.34
N ILE A 26 0.64 4.49 -13.47
CA ILE A 26 0.37 5.33 -14.66
C ILE A 26 1.53 6.29 -14.86
N ASN A 27 1.92 7.03 -13.81
CA ASN A 27 3.07 7.94 -13.91
C ASN A 27 4.33 7.17 -14.34
N THR A 28 4.61 6.01 -13.76
CA THR A 28 5.76 5.16 -14.12
C THR A 28 5.74 4.74 -15.60
N MET A 29 4.57 4.41 -16.15
CA MET A 29 4.44 3.97 -17.56
C MET A 29 4.55 5.13 -18.56
N TYR A 30 4.09 6.33 -18.19
CA TYR A 30 4.03 7.48 -19.11
C TYR A 30 5.15 8.50 -18.89
N SER A 31 5.91 8.43 -17.80
CA SER A 31 7.06 9.31 -17.57
C SER A 31 8.36 8.70 -18.08
N THR A 32 9.24 9.56 -18.59
CA THR A 32 10.59 9.15 -19.02
C THR A 32 11.37 8.57 -17.83
N PRO A 33 12.26 7.57 -18.06
CA PRO A 33 12.77 6.65 -17.03
C PRO A 33 13.56 7.27 -15.87
N GLN A 34 13.80 8.59 -15.86
CA GLN A 34 14.60 9.27 -14.86
C GLN A 34 13.81 9.97 -13.74
N ARG A 35 12.48 9.85 -13.71
CA ARG A 35 11.65 10.55 -12.70
C ARG A 35 10.74 9.62 -11.94
N PHE A 36 11.32 8.75 -11.11
CA PHE A 36 10.54 8.14 -10.03
C PHE A 36 10.15 9.23 -9.04
N SER A 37 8.90 9.70 -9.13
CA SER A 37 8.38 10.75 -8.26
C SER A 37 8.31 10.27 -6.82
N VAL A 38 8.63 11.14 -5.86
CA VAL A 38 8.43 10.93 -4.42
C VAL A 38 6.98 10.52 -4.11
N THR A 39 6.02 10.92 -4.95
CA THR A 39 4.63 10.50 -4.84
C THR A 39 4.43 8.99 -4.99
N GLY A 40 5.35 8.29 -5.65
CA GLY A 40 5.36 6.83 -5.74
C GLY A 40 5.70 6.10 -4.43
N MET A 41 6.27 6.81 -3.43
CA MET A 41 6.55 6.24 -2.11
C MET A 41 5.37 6.38 -1.13
N ILE A 42 4.40 7.26 -1.41
CA ILE A 42 3.24 7.50 -0.55
C ILE A 42 2.40 6.23 -0.31
N PRO A 43 2.12 5.38 -1.31
CA PRO A 43 1.42 4.11 -1.09
C PRO A 43 2.09 3.19 -0.06
N CYS A 44 3.43 3.20 0.00
CA CYS A 44 4.18 2.37 0.96
C CYS A 44 4.04 2.89 2.38
N LEU A 45 4.12 4.21 2.59
CA LEU A 45 3.88 4.80 3.91
C LEU A 45 2.47 4.51 4.41
N ILE A 46 1.46 4.68 3.55
CA ILE A 46 0.05 4.41 3.87
C ILE A 46 -0.18 2.92 4.13
N GLY A 47 0.41 2.04 3.30
CA GLY A 47 0.36 0.60 3.49
C GLY A 47 1.01 0.14 4.80
N ALA A 48 2.16 0.71 5.17
CA ALA A 48 2.86 0.42 6.41
C ALA A 48 2.06 0.86 7.64
N VAL A 49 1.51 2.07 7.63
CA VAL A 49 0.66 2.57 8.72
C VAL A 49 -0.59 1.70 8.87
N SER A 50 -1.23 1.34 7.76
CA SER A 50 -2.41 0.45 7.76
C SER A 50 -2.08 -0.94 8.30
N PHE A 51 -0.94 -1.52 7.89
CA PHE A 51 -0.47 -2.82 8.36
C PHE A 51 -0.24 -2.81 9.88
N LEU A 52 0.49 -1.81 10.39
CA LEU A 52 0.77 -1.65 11.82
C LEU A 52 -0.52 -1.41 12.62
N TYR A 53 -1.46 -0.62 12.09
CA TYR A 53 -2.76 -0.40 12.70
C TYR A 53 -3.53 -1.71 12.86
N ILE A 54 -3.69 -2.50 11.79
CA ILE A 54 -4.37 -3.79 11.87
C ILE A 54 -3.66 -4.72 12.85
N ASN A 55 -2.32 -4.76 12.83
CA ASN A 55 -1.55 -5.66 13.69
C ASN A 55 -1.66 -5.29 15.18
N LYS A 56 -1.81 -4.00 15.49
CA LYS A 56 -1.92 -3.51 16.88
C LYS A 56 -3.36 -3.54 17.41
N THR A 57 -4.36 -3.38 16.54
CA THR A 57 -5.76 -3.19 16.94
C THR A 57 -6.61 -4.45 16.79
N ALA A 58 -6.24 -5.41 15.95
CA ALA A 58 -7.03 -6.61 15.74
C ALA A 58 -6.70 -7.71 16.77
N GLU A 59 -7.56 -7.87 17.79
CA GLU A 59 -7.46 -8.99 18.76
C GLU A 59 -7.71 -10.37 18.10
N ARG A 60 -8.50 -10.42 17.02
CA ARG A 60 -8.69 -11.61 16.18
C ARG A 60 -8.52 -11.26 14.70
N LYS A 61 -7.56 -11.89 14.04
CA LYS A 61 -7.39 -11.79 12.58
C LYS A 61 -8.49 -12.60 11.90
N THR A 62 -9.52 -11.92 11.43
CA THR A 62 -10.49 -12.50 10.50
C THR A 62 -9.86 -12.67 9.12
N ASN A 63 -10.39 -13.58 8.28
CA ASN A 63 -9.90 -13.79 6.91
C ASN A 63 -9.83 -12.47 6.12
N PHE A 64 -10.81 -11.58 6.33
CA PHE A 64 -10.83 -10.26 5.70
C PHE A 64 -9.64 -9.37 6.12
N LEU A 65 -9.33 -9.29 7.42
CA LEU A 65 -8.18 -8.52 7.91
C LEU A 65 -6.85 -9.13 7.44
N SER A 66 -6.79 -10.45 7.27
CA SER A 66 -5.64 -11.14 6.70
C SER A 66 -5.40 -10.74 5.24
N VAL A 67 -6.45 -10.71 4.42
CA VAL A 67 -6.37 -10.25 3.01
C VAL A 67 -5.94 -8.79 2.95
N MET A 68 -6.52 -7.92 3.79
CA MET A 68 -6.13 -6.51 3.86
C MET A 68 -4.66 -6.33 4.29
N GLN A 69 -4.18 -7.13 5.24
CA GLN A 69 -2.75 -7.12 5.60
C GLN A 69 -1.85 -7.57 4.44
N MET A 70 -2.22 -8.62 3.69
CA MET A 70 -1.46 -9.01 2.49
C MET A 70 -1.43 -7.91 1.44
N MET A 71 -2.56 -7.24 1.19
CA MET A 71 -2.59 -6.11 0.26
C MET A 71 -1.71 -4.95 0.71
N ASN A 72 -1.73 -4.62 2.01
CA ASN A 72 -0.85 -3.60 2.57
C ASN A 72 0.64 -3.95 2.38
N VAL A 73 1.01 -5.22 2.54
CA VAL A 73 2.39 -5.68 2.26
C VAL A 73 2.75 -5.48 0.79
N LEU A 74 1.84 -5.78 -0.14
CA LEU A 74 2.07 -5.51 -1.57
C LEU A 74 2.33 -4.02 -1.82
N PHE A 75 1.59 -3.11 -1.18
CA PHE A 75 1.81 -1.66 -1.32
C PHE A 75 3.14 -1.19 -0.71
N ILE A 76 3.61 -1.83 0.36
CA ILE A 76 4.92 -1.56 0.95
C ILE A 76 6.03 -1.97 -0.02
N ILE A 77 5.91 -3.14 -0.63
CA ILE A 77 6.91 -3.71 -1.54
C ILE A 77 6.91 -3.00 -2.90
N PHE A 78 5.75 -2.53 -3.37
CA PHE A 78 5.56 -1.91 -4.68
C PHE A 78 6.66 -0.91 -5.07
N PRO A 79 6.92 0.19 -4.32
CA PRO A 79 7.93 1.16 -4.73
C PRO A 79 9.36 0.60 -4.75
N PHE A 80 9.68 -0.42 -3.94
CA PHE A 80 10.99 -1.06 -4.00
C PHE A 80 11.16 -1.85 -5.29
N VAL A 81 10.12 -2.58 -5.71
CA VAL A 81 10.12 -3.31 -6.99
C VAL A 81 10.25 -2.34 -8.16
N THR A 82 9.50 -1.24 -8.14
CA THR A 82 9.57 -0.23 -9.20
C THR A 82 10.94 0.44 -9.24
N LEU A 83 11.54 0.73 -8.08
CA LEU A 83 12.89 1.30 -7.98
C LEU A 83 13.96 0.33 -8.50
N LEU A 84 13.88 -0.95 -8.12
CA LEU A 84 14.79 -1.99 -8.63
C LEU A 84 14.67 -2.14 -10.14
N TYR A 85 13.45 -2.15 -10.68
CA TYR A 85 13.22 -2.20 -12.12
C TYR A 85 13.94 -1.07 -12.86
N PHE A 86 13.79 0.17 -12.38
CA PHE A 86 14.50 1.32 -12.97
C PHE A 86 16.02 1.23 -12.84
N LEU A 87 16.56 0.69 -11.75
CA LEU A 87 18.00 0.47 -11.61
C LEU A 87 18.55 -0.59 -12.57
N THR A 88 17.74 -1.59 -12.96
CA THR A 88 18.18 -2.66 -13.87
C THR A 88 17.99 -2.32 -15.35
N VAL A 89 17.10 -1.39 -15.68
CA VAL A 89 16.76 -1.02 -17.06
C VAL A 89 17.51 0.24 -17.54
N LEU A 90 18.04 1.04 -16.60
CA LEU A 90 18.90 2.21 -16.87
C LEU A 90 20.37 1.78 -17.02
#